data_AF-A0A800DHP8-F1
#
_entry.id   AF-A0A800DHP8-F1
#
_cell.length_a   1.000
_cell.length_b   1.000
_cell.length_c   1.000
_cell.angle_alpha   90.00
_cell.angle_beta   90.00
_cell.angle_gamma   90.00
#
_symmetry.space_group_name_H-M   'P 1'
#
loop_
_entity.id
_entity.type
_entity.pdbx_description
1 polymer ?
#
loop_
_entity_poly.entity_id
_entity_poly.type
_entity_poly.pdbx_seq_one_letter_code
_entity_poly.pdbx_strand_id
1 'polypeptide(L)'
;SPSTKFKVVANMVNSKREGERTYNTLLKACEGFLKISPPLLGVVRRDTKVPVAIRSQTSLLTRYPNSEAASDVESIAQKLI
;
A
#
# COMPACT_ATOMS: atom_id res chain seq x y z
N SER A 1 20.81 -11.51 -3.43
CA SER A 1 21.44 -11.26 -4.74
C SER A 1 21.23 -9.79 -5.10
N PRO A 2 22.16 -9.09 -5.78
CA PRO A 2 22.10 -7.65 -6.06
C PRO A 2 21.00 -7.16 -7.02
N SER A 3 19.86 -7.85 -7.10
CA SER A 3 18.77 -7.48 -8.01
C SER A 3 17.39 -7.87 -7.47
N THR A 4 17.15 -7.73 -6.17
CA THR A 4 15.78 -7.81 -5.64
C THR A 4 15.02 -6.58 -6.14
N LYS A 5 14.20 -6.76 -7.17
CA LYS A 5 13.24 -5.75 -7.63
C LYS A 5 12.05 -5.76 -6.67
N PHE A 6 11.98 -4.76 -5.80
CA PHE A 6 10.85 -4.58 -4.89
C PHE A 6 10.01 -3.37 -5.30
N LYS A 7 8.72 -3.44 -4.99
CA LYS A 7 7.74 -2.37 -5.18
C LYS A 7 7.22 -1.96 -3.80
N VAL A 8 6.79 -0.71 -3.65
CA VAL A 8 6.35 -0.17 -2.36
C VAL A 8 4.83 -0.05 -2.31
N VAL A 9 4.23 -0.39 -1.17
CA VAL A 9 2.84 -0.06 -0.84
C VAL A 9 2.85 0.74 0.46
N ALA A 10 2.27 1.94 0.44
CA ALA A 10 2.08 2.71 1.67
C ALA A 10 0.75 2.30 2.32
N ASN A 11 0.82 1.67 3.49
CA ASN A 11 -0.36 1.16 4.20
C ASN A 11 -0.72 2.05 5.40
N MET A 12 -2.00 2.06 5.78
CA MET A 12 -2.54 2.71 6.98
C MET A 12 -2.37 4.24 7.02
N VAL A 13 -2.49 4.90 5.87
CA VAL A 13 -2.41 6.37 5.76
C VAL A 13 -3.79 7.01 5.71
N ASN A 14 -3.97 8.27 6.12
CA ASN A 14 -5.30 8.88 6.20
C ASN A 14 -5.82 9.36 4.83
N SER A 15 -4.96 9.46 3.82
CA SER A 15 -5.35 9.79 2.45
C SER A 15 -4.34 9.29 1.42
N LYS A 16 -4.74 9.21 0.15
CA LYS A 16 -3.83 8.88 -0.96
C LYS A 16 -2.65 9.85 -1.05
N ARG A 17 -2.93 11.16 -0.92
CA ARG A 17 -1.93 12.24 -0.92
C ARG A 17 -0.93 12.12 0.22
N GLU A 18 -1.37 11.72 1.42
CA GLU A 18 -0.47 11.45 2.54
C GLU A 18 0.44 10.26 2.23
N GLY A 19 -0.11 9.17 1.69
CA GLY A 19 0.69 8.01 1.27
C GLY A 19 1.73 8.33 0.22
N GLU A 20 1.39 9.14 -0.78
CA GLU A 20 2.34 9.63 -1.80
C GLU A 20 3.46 10.47 -1.18
N ARG A 21 3.14 11.35 -0.22
CA ARG A 21 4.16 12.13 0.50
C ARG A 21 5.11 11.24 1.30
N THR A 22 4.57 10.26 2.03
CA THR A 22 5.38 9.29 2.79
C THR A 22 6.29 8.48 1.86
N TYR A 23 5.77 8.02 0.73
CA TYR A 23 6.57 7.34 -0.29
C TYR A 23 7.69 8.23 -0.85
N ASN A 24 7.41 9.50 -1.13
CA ASN A 24 8.43 10.42 -1.67
C ASN A 24 9.60 10.63 -0.69
N THR A 25 9.36 10.59 0.62
CA THR A 25 10.45 10.63 1.62
C THR A 25 11.31 9.37 1.54
N LEU A 26 10.70 8.18 1.44
CA LEU A 26 11.41 6.92 1.26
C LEU A 26 12.22 6.92 -0.06
N LEU A 27 11.59 7.36 -1.16
CA LEU A 27 12.20 7.40 -2.48
C LEU A 27 13.47 8.26 -2.48
N LYS A 28 13.43 9.46 -1.87
CA LYS A 28 14.61 10.33 -1.73
C LYS A 28 15.76 9.65 -0.98
N ALA A 29 15.47 8.89 0.07
CA ALA A 29 16.49 8.15 0.80
C ALA A 29 17.08 7.02 -0.05
N CYS A 30 16.23 6.26 -0.76
CA CYS A 30 16.67 5.22 -1.69
C CYS A 30 17.57 5.79 -2.81
N GLU A 31 17.20 6.91 -3.40
CA GLU A 31 17.97 7.56 -4.47
C GLU A 31 19.27 8.17 -3.94
N GLY A 32 19.23 8.76 -2.74
CA GLY A 32 20.40 9.35 -2.09
C GLY A 32 21.46 8.30 -1.74
N PHE A 33 21.07 7.26 -1.01
CA PHE A 33 22.00 6.30 -0.40
C PHE A 33 22.20 5.02 -1.21
N LEU A 34 21.14 4.50 -1.84
CA LEU A 34 21.13 3.16 -2.45
C LEU A 34 21.18 3.20 -3.98
N LYS A 35 21.03 4.39 -4.58
CA LYS A 35 21.00 4.60 -6.05
C LYS A 35 19.93 3.76 -6.75
N ILE A 36 18.78 3.58 -6.10
CA ILE A 36 17.61 2.88 -6.65
C ILE A 36 16.35 3.72 -6.47
N SER A 37 15.38 3.52 -7.38
CA SER A 37 14.07 4.19 -7.35
C SER A 37 12.96 3.14 -7.38
N PRO A 38 12.67 2.47 -6.24
CA PRO A 38 11.66 1.42 -6.19
C PRO A 38 10.26 2.02 -6.43
N PRO A 39 9.45 1.50 -7.37
CA PRO A 39 8.18 2.14 -7.73
C PRO A 39 7.12 2.01 -6.63
N LEU A 40 6.29 3.05 -6.48
CA LEU A 40 5.05 2.99 -5.70
C LEU A 40 3.99 2.21 -6.45
N LEU A 41 3.58 1.08 -5.90
CA LEU A 41 2.48 0.28 -6.43
C LEU A 41 1.12 0.89 -6.06
N GLY A 42 0.99 1.42 -4.85
CA GLY A 42 -0.19 2.14 -4.43
C GLY A 42 -0.22 2.46 -2.94
N VAL A 43 -1.36 2.97 -2.53
CA VAL A 43 -1.61 3.46 -1.17
C VAL A 43 -2.88 2.78 -0.66
N VAL A 44 -2.83 2.22 0.54
CA VAL A 44 -4.00 1.66 1.25
C VAL A 44 -4.35 2.60 2.39
N ARG A 45 -5.55 3.19 2.31
CA ARG A 45 -6.06 4.08 3.35
C ARG A 45 -6.35 3.34 4.65
N ARG A 46 -6.19 4.05 5.76
CA ARG A 46 -6.63 3.61 7.09
C ARG A 46 -8.13 3.41 7.07
N ASP A 47 -8.57 2.21 7.38
CA ASP A 47 -9.98 1.84 7.39
C ASP A 47 -10.31 1.09 8.68
N THR A 48 -11.33 1.55 9.41
CA THR A 48 -11.76 0.96 10.68
C THR A 48 -12.36 -0.42 10.51
N LYS A 49 -12.72 -0.83 9.29
CA LYS A 49 -13.22 -2.18 8.97
C LYS A 49 -12.12 -3.23 8.96
N VAL A 50 -10.86 -2.86 8.77
CA VAL A 50 -9.71 -3.78 8.80
C VAL A 50 -9.59 -4.53 10.13
N PRO A 51 -9.51 -3.87 11.31
CA PRO A 51 -9.45 -4.58 12.58
C PRO A 51 -10.70 -5.42 12.87
N VAL A 52 -11.88 -4.99 12.38
CA VAL A 52 -13.11 -5.80 12.53
C VAL A 52 -13.02 -7.08 11.70
N ALA A 53 -12.56 -7.00 10.46
CA ALA A 53 -12.35 -8.16 9.58
C ALA A 53 -11.36 -9.16 10.20
N ILE A 54 -10.24 -8.67 10.74
CA ILE A 54 -9.23 -9.47 11.45
C ILE A 54 -9.85 -10.20 12.65
N ARG A 55 -10.57 -9.50 13.53
CA ARG A 55 -11.23 -10.12 14.69
C ARG A 55 -12.25 -11.18 14.30
N SER A 56 -12.91 -11.00 13.16
CA SER A 56 -13.87 -11.95 12.61
C SER A 56 -13.26 -13.07 11.78
N GLN A 57 -11.91 -13.16 11.71
CA GLN A 57 -11.18 -14.16 10.94
C GLN A 57 -11.65 -14.26 9.47
N THR A 58 -12.07 -13.14 8.89
CA THR A 58 -12.56 -13.06 7.52
C THR A 58 -11.76 -12.02 6.75
N SER A 59 -11.43 -12.30 5.49
CA SER A 59 -10.77 -11.31 4.61
C SER A 59 -11.56 -10.01 4.52
N LEU A 60 -10.87 -8.87 4.50
CA LEU A 60 -11.47 -7.56 4.26
C LEU A 60 -12.26 -7.56 2.94
N LEU A 61 -11.69 -8.14 1.88
CA LEU A 61 -12.29 -8.17 0.54
C LEU A 61 -13.62 -8.93 0.52
N THR A 62 -13.75 -9.97 1.33
CA THR A 62 -14.99 -10.76 1.43
C THR A 62 -16.02 -10.09 2.34
N ARG A 63 -15.58 -9.59 3.51
CA ARG A 63 -16.49 -9.05 4.53
C ARG A 63 -16.96 -7.64 4.23
N TYR A 64 -16.08 -6.82 3.66
CA TYR A 64 -16.30 -5.41 3.38
C TYR A 64 -15.76 -5.07 1.97
N PRO A 65 -16.33 -5.62 0.88
CA PRO A 65 -15.83 -5.40 -0.48
C PRO A 65 -15.82 -3.93 -0.90
N ASN A 66 -16.78 -3.14 -0.40
CA ASN A 66 -16.91 -1.71 -0.73
C ASN A 66 -16.15 -0.79 0.24
N SER A 67 -15.23 -1.33 1.04
CA SER A 67 -14.40 -0.52 1.94
C SER A 67 -13.34 0.26 1.15
N GLU A 68 -12.86 1.37 1.72
CA GLU A 68 -11.82 2.16 1.06
C GLU A 68 -10.52 1.36 0.93
N ALA A 69 -10.15 0.64 2.00
CA ALA A 69 -8.98 -0.24 1.97
C ALA A 69 -9.17 -1.43 1.01
N ALA A 70 -10.37 -1.97 0.86
CA ALA A 70 -10.66 -3.03 -0.12
C ALA A 70 -10.46 -2.53 -1.55
N SER A 71 -11.08 -1.40 -1.90
CA SER A 71 -10.93 -0.77 -3.21
C SER A 71 -9.47 -0.38 -3.52
N ASP A 72 -8.73 0.09 -2.51
CA ASP A 72 -7.31 0.43 -2.65
C ASP A 72 -6.45 -0.82 -2.91
N VAL A 73 -6.73 -1.94 -2.22
CA VAL A 73 -6.05 -3.24 -2.44
C VAL A 73 -6.36 -3.80 -3.83
N GLU A 74 -7.61 -3.73 -4.28
CA GLU A 74 -8.00 -4.17 -5.63
C GLU A 74 -7.29 -3.35 -6.71
N SER A 75 -7.22 -2.02 -6.53
CA SER A 75 -6.48 -1.12 -7.43
C SER A 75 -4.99 -1.45 -7.49
N ILE A 76 -4.41 -1.91 -6.39
CA ILE A 76 -3.02 -2.39 -6.31
C ILE A 76 -2.88 -3.72 -7.06
N ALA A 77 -3.80 -4.67 -6.84
CA ALA A 77 -3.78 -5.98 -7.47
C ALA A 77 -3.88 -5.89 -9.00
N GLN A 78 -4.71 -4.99 -9.53
CA GLN A 78 -4.84 -4.76 -10.98
C GLN A 78 -3.53 -4.33 -11.66
N LYS A 79 -2.56 -3.77 -10.91
CA LYS A 79 -1.24 -3.37 -11.43
C LYS A 79 -0.20 -4.49 -11.41
N LEU A 80 -0.56 -5.66 -10.88
CA LEU A 80 0.33 -6.82 -10.77
C LEU A 80 0.01 -7.91 -11.79
N ILE A 81 -1.14 -7.81 -12.45
CA ILE A 81 -1.60 -8.72 -13.51
C ILE A 81 -1.05 -8.23 -14.85
#